data_AF-A0A5V8WMM7-F1
#
_entry.id   AF-A0A5V8WMM7-F1
#
_cell.length_a   1.000
_cell.length_b   1.000
_cell.length_c   1.000
_cell.angle_alpha   90.00
_cell.angle_beta   90.00
_cell.angle_gamma   90.00
#
_symmetry.space_group_name_H-M   'P 1'
#
loop_
_entity.id
_entity.type
_entity.pdbx_description
1 polymer ?
#
loop_
_entity_poly.entity_id
_entity_poly.type
_entity_poly.pdbx_seq_one_letter_code
_entity_poly.pdbx_strand_id
1 'polypeptide(L)'
;MKTGIKIDLPSIKLQRMEIFKRGIEQSILALQSNAAAAPYPKAKAVDYSTLDERYFLTVEQGWIAPPHSLVNAWFEQFKSTFPEYGSDSSLAVLLGIHSNGASRRIREYRNGEKPIPYGIWRKFLVITGRVPQEIYPVFGVFDTKED
;
A
#
# COMPACT_ATOMS: atom_id res chain seq x y z
N MET A 1 -50.24 -21.93 19.27
CA MET A 1 -49.16 -21.28 20.04
C MET A 1 -47.97 -21.08 19.10
N LYS A 2 -47.53 -19.84 18.85
CA LYS A 2 -46.25 -19.60 18.15
C LYS A 2 -45.14 -19.61 19.19
N THR A 3 -44.30 -20.63 19.17
CA THR A 3 -43.06 -20.67 19.94
C THR A 3 -42.13 -19.60 19.38
N GLY A 4 -41.93 -18.51 20.11
CA GLY A 4 -40.98 -17.46 19.74
C GLY A 4 -39.55 -17.99 19.88
N ILE A 5 -38.76 -17.88 18.82
CA ILE A 5 -37.33 -18.17 18.86
C ILE A 5 -36.67 -17.00 19.60
N LYS A 6 -36.06 -17.29 20.76
CA LYS A 6 -35.19 -16.33 21.45
C LYS A 6 -33.77 -16.55 20.96
N ILE A 7 -33.23 -15.57 20.25
CA ILE A 7 -31.83 -15.59 19.79
C ILE A 7 -31.04 -14.76 20.78
N ASP A 8 -30.18 -15.41 21.57
CA ASP A 8 -29.26 -14.70 22.45
C ASP A 8 -28.08 -14.19 21.61
N LEU A 9 -28.07 -12.87 21.39
CA LEU A 9 -26.99 -12.20 20.68
C LEU A 9 -25.85 -11.86 21.64
N PRO A 10 -24.58 -12.06 21.24
CA PRO A 10 -23.44 -11.62 22.04
C PRO A 10 -23.44 -10.11 22.20
N SER A 11 -22.77 -9.62 23.25
CA SER A 11 -22.63 -8.18 23.48
C SER A 11 -21.93 -7.49 22.30
N ILE A 12 -22.21 -6.20 22.09
CA ILE A 12 -21.54 -5.41 21.04
C ILE A 12 -20.02 -5.41 21.23
N LYS A 13 -19.54 -5.44 22.48
CA LYS A 13 -18.12 -5.52 22.81
C LYS A 13 -17.49 -6.81 22.28
N LEU A 14 -18.14 -7.96 22.51
CA LEU A 14 -17.72 -9.25 21.95
C LEU A 14 -17.77 -9.26 20.42
N GLN A 15 -18.82 -8.70 19.80
CA GLN A 15 -18.92 -8.60 18.35
C GLN A 15 -17.79 -7.75 17.73
N ARG A 16 -17.43 -6.62 18.36
CA ARG A 16 -16.31 -5.77 17.90
C ARG A 16 -14.97 -6.51 17.98
N MET A 17 -14.73 -7.24 19.07
CA MET A 17 -13.53 -8.06 19.22
C MET A 17 -13.46 -9.16 18.14
N GLU A 18 -14.59 -9.78 17.82
CA GLU A 18 -14.68 -10.78 16.76
C GLU A 18 -14.39 -10.19 15.37
N ILE A 19 -14.94 -9.00 15.05
CA ILE A 19 -14.63 -8.29 13.79
C ILE A 19 -13.13 -7.98 13.71
N PHE A 20 -12.51 -7.52 14.80
CA PHE A 20 -11.08 -7.26 14.84
C PHE A 20 -10.27 -8.52 14.51
N LYS A 21 -10.57 -9.65 15.16
CA LYS A 21 -9.90 -10.94 14.89
C LYS A 21 -10.04 -11.38 13.43
N ARG A 22 -11.25 -11.29 12.87
CA ARG A 22 -11.50 -11.61 11.45
C ARG A 22 -10.70 -10.70 10.52
N GLY A 23 -10.56 -9.42 10.85
CA GLY A 23 -9.73 -8.49 10.09
C GLY A 23 -8.25 -8.89 10.08
N ILE A 24 -7.74 -9.39 11.22
CA ILE A 24 -6.38 -9.94 11.30
C ILE A 24 -6.23 -11.20 10.45
N GLU A 25 -7.18 -12.13 10.54
CA GLU A 25 -7.18 -13.36 9.72
C GLU A 25 -7.17 -13.05 8.22
N GLN A 26 -8.02 -12.12 7.78
CA GLN A 26 -8.02 -11.64 6.39
C GLN A 26 -6.69 -11.00 5.98
N SER A 27 -6.08 -10.23 6.89
CA SER A 27 -4.78 -9.61 6.65
C SER A 27 -3.68 -10.66 6.49
N ILE A 28 -3.69 -11.73 7.30
CA ILE A 28 -2.74 -12.86 7.17
C ILE A 28 -2.88 -13.51 5.80
N LEU A 29 -4.11 -13.78 5.35
CA LEU A 29 -4.35 -14.37 4.03
C LEU A 29 -3.84 -13.46 2.90
N ALA A 30 -4.08 -12.14 3.00
CA ALA A 30 -3.56 -11.18 2.04
C ALA A 30 -2.03 -11.15 2.00
N LEU A 31 -1.36 -11.20 3.17
CA LEU A 31 0.10 -11.25 3.26
C LEU A 31 0.67 -12.53 2.65
N GLN A 32 0.02 -13.67 2.87
CA GLN A 32 0.40 -14.94 2.26
C GLN A 32 0.26 -14.89 0.73
N SER A 33 -0.84 -14.32 0.22
CA SER A 33 -1.04 -14.10 -1.21
C SER A 33 0.04 -13.19 -1.80
N ASN A 34 0.37 -12.10 -1.10
CA ASN A 34 1.43 -11.17 -1.52
C ASN A 34 2.81 -11.84 -1.54
N ALA A 35 3.11 -12.74 -0.60
CA ALA A 35 4.35 -13.49 -0.57
C ALA A 35 4.48 -14.48 -1.76
N ALA A 36 3.36 -14.89 -2.34
CA ALA A 36 3.29 -15.74 -3.53
C ALA A 36 3.21 -14.93 -4.85
N ALA A 37 3.33 -13.60 -4.81
CA ALA A 37 3.24 -12.76 -5.99
C ALA A 37 4.32 -13.11 -7.03
N ALA A 38 3.95 -13.01 -8.31
CA ALA A 38 4.85 -13.34 -9.41
C ALA A 38 6.08 -12.41 -9.44
N PRO A 39 7.30 -12.94 -9.65
CA PRO A 39 8.48 -12.11 -9.84
C PRO A 39 8.48 -11.46 -11.23
N TYR A 40 8.91 -10.21 -11.30
CA TYR A 40 9.09 -9.46 -12.55
C TYR A 40 10.56 -9.03 -12.71
N PRO A 41 11.05 -8.86 -13.96
CA PRO A 41 12.44 -8.50 -14.22
C PRO A 41 12.79 -7.10 -13.70
N LYS A 42 14.09 -6.78 -13.66
CA LYS A 42 14.58 -5.42 -13.40
C LYS A 42 14.14 -4.44 -14.49
N ALA A 43 13.91 -3.17 -14.13
CA ALA A 43 13.65 -2.10 -15.07
C ALA A 43 14.89 -1.82 -15.93
N LYS A 44 14.77 -1.92 -17.25
CA LYS A 44 15.89 -1.73 -18.19
C LYS A 44 16.55 -0.36 -18.08
N ALA A 45 15.78 0.67 -17.73
CA ALA A 45 16.24 2.06 -17.66
C ALA A 45 16.86 2.44 -16.29
N VAL A 46 17.08 1.47 -15.39
CA VAL A 46 17.63 1.71 -14.06
C VAL A 46 18.98 1.01 -13.92
N ASP A 47 20.00 1.77 -13.56
CA ASP A 47 21.25 1.23 -13.06
C ASP A 47 21.10 0.91 -11.57
N TYR A 48 21.03 -0.38 -11.24
CA TYR A 48 20.82 -0.83 -9.87
C TYR A 48 22.06 -0.69 -8.99
N SER A 49 23.25 -0.50 -9.58
CA SER A 49 24.49 -0.36 -8.82
C SER A 49 24.65 1.02 -8.18
N THR A 50 23.85 2.00 -8.63
CA THR A 50 23.90 3.41 -8.20
C THR A 50 22.72 3.82 -7.33
N LEU A 51 21.86 2.87 -6.94
CA LEU A 51 20.71 3.18 -6.09
C LEU A 51 21.14 3.49 -4.67
N ASP A 52 20.63 4.60 -4.14
CA ASP A 52 20.76 4.96 -2.73
C ASP A 52 19.75 4.18 -1.90
N GLU A 53 20.22 3.49 -0.86
CA GLU A 53 19.37 2.72 0.05
C GLU A 53 18.30 3.58 0.73
N ARG A 54 18.58 4.88 0.93
CA ARG A 54 17.66 5.83 1.57
C ARG A 54 16.37 6.06 0.79
N TYR A 55 16.32 5.68 -0.48
CA TYR A 55 15.08 5.69 -1.27
C TYR A 55 14.06 4.66 -0.77
N PHE A 56 14.48 3.64 -0.03
CA PHE A 56 13.64 2.54 0.44
C PHE A 56 13.31 2.62 1.95
N LEU A 57 13.97 3.50 2.69
CA LEU A 57 13.80 3.68 4.12
C LEU A 57 12.47 4.37 4.49
N THR A 58 12.08 4.29 5.75
CA THR A 58 11.01 5.14 6.30
C THR A 58 11.50 6.55 6.62
N VAL A 59 10.57 7.48 6.89
CA VAL A 59 10.93 8.86 7.28
C VAL A 59 11.79 8.86 8.55
N GLU A 60 11.46 8.03 9.54
CA GLU A 60 12.19 7.88 10.79
C GLU A 60 13.59 7.29 10.58
N GLN A 61 13.77 6.50 9.53
CA GLN A 61 15.04 5.91 9.14
C GLN A 61 15.89 6.84 8.25
N GLY A 62 15.43 8.07 7.97
CA GLY A 62 16.18 9.04 7.17
C GLY A 62 15.90 8.97 5.67
N TRP A 63 14.68 8.59 5.28
CA TRP A 63 14.24 8.59 3.89
C TRP A 63 14.56 9.91 3.17
N ILE A 64 14.99 9.77 1.91
CA ILE A 64 15.11 10.89 0.97
C ILE A 64 14.30 10.61 -0.31
N ALA A 65 13.82 11.67 -0.95
CA ALA A 65 13.11 11.53 -2.20
C ALA A 65 14.03 10.94 -3.29
N PRO A 66 13.57 9.91 -4.04
CA PRO A 66 14.33 9.38 -5.17
C PRO A 66 14.43 10.40 -6.31
N PRO A 67 15.45 10.29 -7.18
CA PRO A 67 15.54 11.09 -8.38
C PRO A 67 14.37 10.79 -9.33
N HIS A 68 13.90 11.82 -10.03
CA HIS A 68 12.75 11.69 -10.94
C HIS A 68 12.97 10.66 -12.05
N SER A 69 14.22 10.44 -12.48
CA SER A 69 14.60 9.40 -13.44
C SER A 69 14.24 7.99 -12.96
N LEU A 70 14.50 7.69 -11.67
CA LEU A 70 14.12 6.43 -11.05
C LEU A 70 12.61 6.28 -10.93
N VAL A 71 11.93 7.34 -10.47
CA VAL A 71 10.46 7.39 -10.38
C VAL A 71 9.82 7.08 -11.74
N ASN A 72 10.27 7.78 -12.78
CA ASN A 72 9.76 7.58 -14.14
C ASN A 72 10.04 6.16 -14.65
N ALA A 73 11.26 5.66 -14.49
CA ALA A 73 11.63 4.34 -14.98
C ALA A 73 10.78 3.22 -14.35
N TRP A 74 10.52 3.28 -13.04
CA TRP A 74 9.68 2.27 -12.38
C TRP A 74 8.19 2.46 -12.62
N PHE A 75 7.70 3.70 -12.77
CA PHE A 75 6.31 3.94 -13.16
C PHE A 75 6.04 3.40 -14.57
N GLU A 76 6.93 3.65 -15.53
CA GLU A 76 6.80 3.11 -16.89
C GLU A 76 6.92 1.59 -16.93
N GLN A 77 7.82 1.00 -16.14
CA GLN A 77 7.87 -0.45 -15.99
C GLN A 77 6.51 -0.99 -15.49
N PHE A 78 5.98 -0.41 -14.42
CA PHE A 78 4.71 -0.86 -13.83
C PHE A 78 3.56 -0.76 -14.84
N LYS A 79 3.44 0.39 -15.52
CA LYS A 79 2.44 0.62 -16.59
C LYS A 79 2.54 -0.38 -17.73
N SER A 80 3.75 -0.73 -18.15
CA SER A 80 3.97 -1.71 -19.21
C SER A 80 3.65 -3.14 -18.77
N THR A 81 3.72 -3.42 -17.46
CA THR A 81 3.46 -4.73 -16.87
C THR A 81 1.98 -4.95 -16.56
N PHE A 82 1.29 -3.89 -16.12
CA PHE A 82 -0.12 -3.91 -15.72
C PHE A 82 -0.90 -2.86 -16.56
N PRO A 83 -1.36 -3.23 -17.78
CA PRO A 83 -1.98 -2.30 -18.71
C PRO A 83 -3.22 -1.57 -18.17
N GLU A 84 -3.95 -2.17 -17.23
CA GLU A 84 -5.08 -1.54 -16.51
C GLU A 84 -4.66 -0.27 -15.75
N TYR A 85 -3.38 -0.19 -15.36
CA TYR A 85 -2.76 0.98 -14.73
C TYR A 85 -1.86 1.77 -15.69
N GLY A 86 -1.97 1.53 -17.01
CA GLY A 86 -1.08 2.07 -18.03
C GLY A 86 -1.07 3.60 -18.21
N SER A 87 -2.00 4.32 -17.60
CA SER A 87 -2.12 5.78 -17.72
C SER A 87 -1.67 6.50 -16.45
N ASP A 88 -1.25 7.77 -16.56
CA ASP A 88 -0.96 8.59 -15.38
C ASP A 88 -2.21 8.71 -14.48
N SER A 89 -3.41 8.74 -15.05
CA SER A 89 -4.67 8.83 -14.31
C SER A 89 -4.95 7.56 -13.50
N SER A 90 -4.85 6.38 -14.11
CA SER A 90 -5.10 5.11 -13.41
C SER A 90 -4.02 4.80 -12.38
N LEU A 91 -2.76 5.14 -12.65
CA LEU A 91 -1.70 5.08 -11.65
C LEU A 91 -1.94 6.05 -10.48
N ALA A 92 -2.41 7.27 -10.75
CA ALA A 92 -2.72 8.23 -9.69
C ALA A 92 -3.82 7.71 -8.76
N VAL A 93 -4.88 7.10 -9.32
CA VAL A 93 -5.96 6.49 -8.54
C VAL A 93 -5.43 5.34 -7.69
N LEU A 94 -4.61 4.45 -8.26
CA LEU A 94 -3.98 3.34 -7.53
C LEU A 94 -3.17 3.86 -6.33
N LEU A 95 -2.44 4.95 -6.51
CA LEU A 95 -1.61 5.58 -5.47
C LEU A 95 -2.40 6.45 -4.49
N GLY A 96 -3.73 6.52 -4.59
CA GLY A 96 -4.59 7.27 -3.66
C GLY A 96 -4.65 8.78 -3.92
N ILE A 97 -4.27 9.20 -5.13
CA ILE A 97 -4.25 10.61 -5.52
C ILE A 97 -5.63 10.99 -6.08
N HIS A 98 -6.54 11.42 -5.20
CA HIS A 98 -7.92 11.77 -5.56
C HIS A 98 -8.11 13.30 -5.59
N SER A 99 -7.68 13.97 -6.66
CA SER A 99 -8.13 15.34 -6.90
C SER A 99 -8.15 15.68 -8.39
N ASN A 100 -8.81 16.79 -8.72
CA ASN A 100 -8.64 17.44 -10.02
C ASN A 100 -7.13 17.69 -10.25
N GLY A 101 -6.58 17.18 -11.36
CA GLY A 101 -5.15 17.22 -11.67
C GLY A 101 -4.29 16.04 -11.16
N ALA A 102 -4.89 14.92 -10.75
CA ALA A 102 -4.15 13.74 -10.30
C ALA A 102 -3.12 13.22 -11.31
N SER A 103 -3.48 13.14 -12.59
CA SER A 103 -2.57 12.76 -13.68
C SER A 103 -1.44 13.76 -13.88
N ARG A 104 -1.73 15.05 -13.76
CA ARG A 104 -0.72 16.12 -13.80
C ARG A 104 0.30 15.94 -12.68
N ARG A 105 -0.11 15.63 -11.45
CA ARG A 105 0.83 15.38 -10.35
C ARG A 105 1.77 14.21 -10.61
N ILE A 106 1.26 13.10 -11.13
CA ILE A 106 2.12 11.96 -11.53
C ILE A 106 3.15 12.42 -12.55
N ARG A 107 2.75 13.21 -13.54
CA ARG A 107 3.67 13.77 -14.53
C ARG A 107 4.71 14.71 -13.92
N GLU A 108 4.31 15.60 -13.00
CA GLU A 108 5.21 16.50 -12.28
C GLU A 108 6.31 15.70 -11.54
N TYR A 109 5.97 14.56 -10.92
CA TYR A 109 6.94 13.70 -10.25
C TYR A 109 7.91 13.00 -11.21
N ARG A 110 7.40 12.51 -12.35
CA ARG A 110 8.19 11.81 -13.36
C ARG A 110 9.16 12.74 -14.09
N ASN A 111 8.75 13.97 -14.33
CA ASN A 111 9.54 15.00 -15.01
C ASN A 111 10.50 15.74 -14.08
N GLY A 112 10.36 15.58 -12.76
CA GLY A 112 11.19 16.27 -11.77
C GLY A 112 10.75 17.70 -11.47
N GLU A 113 9.55 18.12 -11.92
CA GLU A 113 8.96 19.41 -11.55
C GLU A 113 8.67 19.48 -10.04
N LYS A 114 8.36 18.33 -9.43
CA LYS A 114 8.24 18.17 -7.97
C LYS A 114 8.84 16.85 -7.51
N PRO A 115 9.46 16.80 -6.31
CA PRO A 115 9.83 15.54 -5.71
C PRO A 115 8.58 14.72 -5.38
N ILE A 116 8.67 13.39 -5.48
CA ILE A 116 7.59 12.49 -5.09
C ILE A 116 7.43 12.49 -3.55
N PRO A 117 6.21 12.66 -3.01
CA PRO A 117 5.97 12.56 -1.58
C PRO A 117 6.23 11.14 -1.04
N TYR A 118 6.73 11.05 0.20
CA TYR A 118 7.03 9.78 0.87
C TYR A 118 5.86 8.79 0.80
N GLY A 119 4.65 9.19 1.22
CA GLY A 119 3.50 8.27 1.26
C GLY A 119 3.14 7.68 -0.10
N ILE A 120 3.27 8.45 -1.18
CA ILE A 120 3.01 7.99 -2.56
C ILE A 120 4.09 7.01 -2.98
N TRP A 121 5.36 7.35 -2.75
CA TRP A 121 6.49 6.49 -3.09
C TRP A 121 6.48 5.19 -2.28
N ARG A 122 6.27 5.27 -0.97
CA ARG A 122 6.21 4.12 -0.08
C ARG A 122 5.11 3.16 -0.47
N LYS A 123 3.90 3.66 -0.73
CA LYS A 123 2.79 2.84 -1.24
C LYS A 123 3.19 2.14 -2.54
N PHE A 124 3.82 2.84 -3.48
CA PHE A 124 4.29 2.26 -4.74
C PHE A 124 5.33 1.14 -4.53
N LEU A 125 6.29 1.33 -3.62
CA LEU A 125 7.28 0.31 -3.30
C LEU A 125 6.63 -0.95 -2.71
N VAL A 126 5.67 -0.78 -1.79
CA VAL A 126 4.96 -1.89 -1.13
C VAL A 126 4.12 -2.69 -2.15
N ILE A 127 3.30 -2.02 -2.96
CA ILE A 127 2.42 -2.72 -3.92
C ILE A 127 3.22 -3.44 -5.02
N THR A 128 4.46 -3.03 -5.25
CA THR A 128 5.34 -3.67 -6.24
C THR A 128 6.36 -4.63 -5.62
N GLY A 129 6.26 -4.92 -4.33
CA GLY A 129 7.16 -5.87 -3.63
C GLY A 129 8.62 -5.41 -3.55
N ARG A 130 8.91 -4.12 -3.77
CA ARG A 130 10.27 -3.56 -3.66
C ARG A 130 10.70 -3.31 -2.22
N VAL A 131 9.73 -3.25 -1.30
CA VAL A 131 9.95 -3.21 0.15
C VAL A 131 8.93 -4.10 0.85
N PRO A 132 9.22 -4.57 2.08
CA PRO A 132 8.28 -5.37 2.85
C PRO A 132 6.96 -4.62 3.16
N GLN A 133 5.90 -5.39 3.41
CA GLN A 133 4.65 -4.88 3.96
C GLN A 133 4.88 -4.31 5.37
N GLU A 134 4.24 -3.19 5.68
CA GLU A 134 4.30 -2.58 7.01
C GLU A 134 3.15 -3.07 7.88
N ILE A 135 3.49 -3.76 8.97
CA ILE A 135 2.52 -4.25 9.95
C ILE A 135 2.88 -3.61 11.29
N TYR A 136 1.97 -2.80 11.82
CA TYR A 136 2.14 -2.14 13.10
C TYR A 136 1.72 -3.08 14.24
N PRO A 137 2.56 -3.29 15.26
CA PRO A 137 2.16 -4.03 16.45
C PRO A 137 0.98 -3.35 17.15
N VAL A 138 -0.06 -4.12 17.45
CA VAL A 138 -1.22 -3.64 18.22
C VAL A 138 -0.95 -3.88 19.70
N PHE A 139 -0.85 -2.80 20.48
CA PHE A 139 -0.63 -2.89 21.93
C PHE A 139 -1.89 -3.22 22.74
N GLY A 140 -3.06 -3.08 22.14
CA GLY A 140 -4.33 -3.44 22.77
C GLY A 140 -5.52 -3.11 21.86
N VAL A 141 -6.63 -3.82 22.07
CA VAL A 141 -7.91 -3.53 21.42
C VAL A 141 -8.79 -2.78 22.41
N PHE A 142 -8.81 -1.45 22.29
CA PHE A 142 -9.56 -0.57 23.19
C PHE A 142 -11.09 -0.73 23.00
N ASP A 143 -11.87 -0.33 24.02
CA ASP A 143 -13.34 -0.33 24.03
C ASP A 143 -14.04 -1.70 23.88
N THR A 144 -13.34 -2.79 24.21
CA THR A 144 -13.86 -4.17 24.10
C THR A 144 -13.97 -4.91 25.42
N LYS A 145 -13.54 -4.31 26.53
CA LYS A 145 -13.60 -4.91 27.86
C LYS A 145 -15.03 -4.80 28.43
N GLU A 146 -15.60 -5.92 28.87
CA GLU A 146 -16.85 -5.92 29.66
C GLU A 146 -16.55 -5.39 31.07
N ASP A 147 -17.47 -4.58 31.60
CA ASP A 147 -17.33 -3.93 32.91
C ASP A 147 -17.66 -4.90 34.04
#